data_AF-A0A0N1GST2-F1
#
_entry.id   AF-A0A0N1GST2-F1
#
_cell.length_a   1.000
_cell.length_b   1.000
_cell.length_c   1.000
_cell.angle_alpha   90.00
_cell.angle_beta   90.00
_cell.angle_gamma   90.00
#
_symmetry.space_group_name_H-M   'P 1'
#
loop_
_entity.id
_entity.type
_entity.pdbx_description
1 polymer ?
#
loop_
_entity_poly.entity_id
_entity_poly.type
_entity_poly.pdbx_seq_one_letter_code
_entity_poly.pdbx_strand_id
1 'polypeptide(L)'
;MHPTCLVRGRVHCGTEDRHGQVEAVARYAVGVGRVLGMPGGSVWPLLVVHGSAVAGGELAPNVVVEGWSGPVYVLSADRLVSRLAAAPKGVRDPVRAAAVAGRVDQVLRPYH
;
A
#
# COMPACT_ATOMS: atom_id res chain seq x y z
N MET A 1 5.81 24.58 -0.85
CA MET A 1 5.38 23.17 -0.89
C MET A 1 5.76 22.55 0.45
N HIS A 2 4.80 22.12 1.25
CA HIS A 2 5.11 21.54 2.56
C HIS A 2 5.43 20.05 2.41
N PRO A 3 6.44 19.53 3.13
CA PRO A 3 6.80 18.13 3.04
C PRO A 3 5.75 17.23 3.70
N THR A 4 5.67 15.99 3.21
CA THR A 4 4.97 14.90 3.86
C THR A 4 5.92 14.20 4.83
N CYS A 5 5.57 14.14 6.10
CA CYS A 5 6.42 13.60 7.15
C CYS A 5 5.62 12.88 8.24
N LEU A 6 6.34 12.29 9.21
CA LEU A 6 5.74 11.74 10.40
C LEU A 6 5.78 12.75 11.54
N VAL A 7 4.61 13.02 12.13
CA VAL A 7 4.48 13.81 13.35
C VAL A 7 3.81 12.92 14.38
N ARG A 8 4.54 12.59 15.46
CA ARG A 8 4.05 11.68 16.52
C ARG A 8 3.49 10.36 15.98
N GLY A 9 4.16 9.79 14.97
CA GLY A 9 3.76 8.52 14.32
C GLY A 9 2.63 8.63 13.29
N ARG A 10 2.03 9.81 13.11
CA ARG A 10 0.98 10.07 12.13
C ARG A 10 1.56 10.71 10.88
N VAL A 11 0.95 10.43 9.72
CA VAL A 11 1.40 10.98 8.43
C VAL A 11 0.75 12.33 8.22
N HIS A 12 1.57 13.37 8.07
CA HIS A 12 1.11 14.73 7.80
C HIS A 12 1.63 15.22 6.46
N CYS A 13 0.78 15.93 5.71
CA CYS A 13 1.19 16.73 4.54
C CYS A 13 1.13 18.20 4.94
N GLY A 14 2.29 18.79 5.27
CA GLY A 14 2.32 20.08 5.95
C GLY A 14 1.57 20.04 7.29
N THR A 15 0.55 20.87 7.45
CA THR A 15 -0.26 20.93 8.68
C THR A 15 -1.39 19.91 8.70
N GLU A 16 -1.71 19.30 7.56
CA GLU A 16 -2.85 18.40 7.43
C GLU A 16 -2.48 16.99 7.90
N ASP A 17 -3.22 16.46 8.87
CA ASP A 17 -3.16 15.03 9.22
C ASP A 17 -3.83 14.19 8.12
N ARG A 18 -3.03 13.39 7.42
CA ARG A 18 -3.48 12.50 6.35
C ARG A 18 -3.43 11.03 6.78
N HIS A 19 -3.15 10.73 8.05
CA HIS A 19 -3.01 9.37 8.55
C HIS A 19 -4.29 8.53 8.38
N GLY A 20 -5.47 9.15 8.41
CA GLY A 20 -6.72 8.44 8.11
C GLY A 20 -6.75 7.81 6.69
N GLN A 21 -6.06 8.41 5.72
CA GLN A 21 -5.92 7.84 4.37
C GLN A 21 -5.01 6.61 4.38
N VAL A 22 -3.95 6.64 5.18
CA VAL A 22 -3.05 5.51 5.40
C VAL A 22 -3.81 4.33 6.01
N GLU A 23 -4.57 4.58 7.07
CA GLU A 23 -5.42 3.57 7.71
C GLU A 23 -6.46 3.00 6.73
N ALA A 24 -7.05 3.84 5.90
CA ALA A 24 -8.02 3.41 4.89
C ALA A 24 -7.39 2.48 3.85
N VAL A 25 -6.19 2.80 3.34
CA VAL A 25 -5.49 1.95 2.37
C VAL A 25 -5.06 0.63 2.99
N ALA A 26 -4.59 0.61 4.24
CA ALA A 26 -4.28 -0.63 4.94
C ALA A 26 -5.53 -1.50 5.16
N ARG A 27 -6.65 -0.92 5.59
CA ARG A 27 -7.94 -1.63 5.71
C ARG A 27 -8.42 -2.17 4.36
N TYR A 28 -8.24 -1.41 3.28
CA TYR A 28 -8.56 -1.85 1.93
C TYR A 28 -7.70 -3.05 1.52
N ALA A 29 -6.39 -3.03 1.78
CA ALA A 29 -5.49 -4.15 1.52
C ALA A 29 -5.90 -5.42 2.30
N VAL A 30 -6.34 -5.29 3.56
CA VAL A 30 -6.92 -6.40 4.33
C VAL A 30 -8.17 -6.95 3.64
N GLY A 31 -9.09 -6.07 3.21
CA GLY A 31 -10.30 -6.45 2.49
C GLY A 31 -10.00 -7.23 1.20
N VAL A 32 -9.12 -6.69 0.36
CA VAL A 32 -8.66 -7.33 -0.87
C VAL A 32 -8.02 -8.68 -0.58
N GLY A 33 -7.14 -8.75 0.42
CA GLY A 33 -6.50 -9.99 0.85
C GLY A 33 -7.53 -11.07 1.24
N ARG A 34 -8.58 -10.70 1.98
CA ARG A 34 -9.67 -11.63 2.34
C ARG A 34 -10.45 -12.12 1.12
N VAL A 35 -10.84 -11.19 0.25
CA VAL A 35 -11.63 -11.47 -0.96
C VAL A 35 -10.89 -12.41 -1.92
N LEU A 36 -9.58 -12.20 -2.07
CA LEU A 36 -8.72 -12.98 -2.96
C LEU A 36 -8.16 -14.26 -2.32
N GLY A 37 -8.47 -14.56 -1.05
CA GLY A 37 -7.94 -15.73 -0.35
C GLY A 37 -6.44 -15.65 -0.04
N MET A 38 -5.93 -14.45 0.22
CA MET A 38 -4.52 -14.14 0.49
C MET A 38 -4.32 -13.51 1.88
N PRO A 39 -4.73 -14.17 2.99
CA PRO A 39 -4.56 -13.60 4.33
C PRO A 39 -3.07 -13.56 4.72
N GLY A 40 -2.62 -12.41 5.23
CA GLY A 40 -1.34 -12.29 5.93
C GLY A 40 -0.09 -12.00 5.08
N GLY A 41 -0.20 -11.79 3.77
CA GLY A 41 0.93 -11.31 2.98
C GLY A 41 0.82 -11.63 1.50
N SER A 42 0.36 -10.65 0.71
CA SER A 42 0.50 -10.58 -0.76
C SER A 42 -0.08 -9.28 -1.33
N VAL A 43 -0.95 -8.61 -0.58
CA VAL A 43 -1.46 -7.28 -0.94
C VAL A 43 -0.67 -6.24 -0.17
N TRP A 44 0.04 -5.36 -0.87
CA TRP A 44 0.79 -4.29 -0.23
C TRP A 44 0.01 -2.97 -0.33
N PRO A 45 -0.26 -2.30 0.79
CA PRO A 45 -0.84 -0.97 0.78
C PRO A 45 0.22 0.06 0.38
N LEU A 46 0.04 0.70 -0.77
CA LEU A 46 0.86 1.80 -1.26
C LEU A 46 0.01 3.06 -1.39
N LEU A 47 0.50 4.17 -0.85
CA LEU A 47 -0.04 5.52 -1.01
C LEU A 47 1.02 6.37 -1.70
N VAL A 48 0.70 6.87 -2.90
CA VAL A 48 1.59 7.75 -3.67
C VAL A 48 1.18 9.19 -3.45
N VAL A 49 2.11 10.02 -2.98
CA VAL A 49 1.89 11.43 -2.73
C VAL A 49 2.33 12.25 -3.94
N HIS A 50 1.37 12.98 -4.52
CA HIS A 50 1.62 13.95 -5.58
C HIS A 50 1.60 15.36 -5.00
N GLY A 51 2.41 16.28 -5.54
CA GLY A 51 2.37 17.69 -5.13
C GLY A 51 2.90 17.97 -3.71
N SER A 52 3.51 16.99 -3.03
CA SER A 52 4.30 17.19 -1.82
C SER A 52 5.53 16.27 -1.83
N ALA A 53 6.67 16.78 -1.36
CA ALA A 53 7.87 15.96 -1.18
C ALA A 53 7.71 15.07 0.05
N VAL A 54 7.97 13.77 -0.07
CA VAL A 54 7.98 12.85 1.08
C VAL A 54 9.34 12.89 1.75
N ALA A 55 9.40 13.11 3.06
CA ALA A 55 10.65 13.13 3.82
C ALA A 55 11.38 11.79 3.67
N GLY A 56 12.61 11.82 3.15
CA GLY A 56 13.38 10.61 2.85
C GLY A 56 12.90 9.80 1.64
N GLY A 57 11.87 10.28 0.91
CA GLY A 57 11.26 9.62 -0.25
C GLY A 57 10.28 8.49 0.08
N GLU A 58 10.34 7.93 1.30
CA GLU A 58 9.49 6.83 1.77
C GLU A 58 9.34 6.89 3.30
N LEU A 59 8.13 6.63 3.83
CA LEU A 59 7.87 6.60 5.28
C LEU A 59 7.64 5.17 5.85
N ALA A 60 7.74 4.14 5.01
CA ALA A 60 7.12 2.83 5.23
C ALA A 60 7.59 1.95 6.41
N PRO A 61 8.75 2.12 7.08
CA PRO A 61 9.00 1.35 8.30
C PRO A 61 8.32 1.95 9.53
N ASN A 62 7.96 3.24 9.50
CA ASN A 62 7.56 3.99 10.69
C ASN A 62 6.06 4.33 10.72
N VAL A 63 5.32 3.88 9.69
CA VAL A 63 3.87 4.04 9.60
C VAL A 63 3.21 2.81 10.21
N VAL A 64 2.66 2.99 11.41
CA VAL A 64 1.95 1.92 12.13
C VAL A 64 0.45 2.09 11.92
N VAL A 65 -0.24 1.02 11.53
CA VAL A 65 -1.71 0.98 11.43
C VAL A 65 -2.22 -0.20 12.26
N GLU A 66 -3.18 0.06 13.13
CA GLU A 66 -3.80 -0.98 13.95
C GLU A 66 -4.46 -2.06 13.08
N GLY A 67 -4.25 -3.33 13.42
CA GLY A 67 -4.77 -4.47 12.65
C GLY A 67 -4.01 -4.76 11.34
N TRP A 68 -2.90 -4.08 11.08
CA TRP A 68 -1.99 -4.36 9.96
C TRP A 68 -0.58 -4.67 10.48
N SER A 69 -0.06 -5.85 10.17
CA SER A 69 1.25 -6.32 10.64
C SER A 69 2.39 -6.01 9.68
N GLY A 70 2.09 -5.49 8.48
CA GLY A 70 3.08 -5.19 7.44
C GLY A 70 3.43 -3.70 7.36
N PRO A 71 4.35 -3.32 6.44
CA PRO A 71 4.58 -1.92 6.13
C PRO A 71 3.38 -1.32 5.38
N VAL A 72 3.14 -0.02 5.57
CA VAL A 72 2.30 0.80 4.68
C VAL A 72 3.20 1.80 3.97
N TYR A 73 3.30 1.66 2.65
CA TYR A 73 4.23 2.45 1.85
C TYR A 73 3.65 3.80 1.51
N VAL A 74 4.12 4.87 2.17
CA VAL A 74 3.86 6.25 1.74
C VAL A 74 5.06 6.74 0.95
N LEU A 75 4.88 6.97 -0.34
CA LEU A 75 5.96 7.18 -1.31
C LEU A 75 5.78 8.51 -2.05
N SER A 76 6.90 9.15 -2.40
CA SER A 76 6.87 10.15 -3.47
C SER A 76 6.69 9.47 -4.83
N ALA A 77 6.10 10.19 -5.79
CA ALA A 77 5.77 9.63 -7.11
C ALA A 77 6.98 9.04 -7.86
N ASP A 78 8.16 9.65 -7.73
CA ASP A 78 9.41 9.18 -8.31
C ASP A 78 9.91 7.85 -7.72
N ARG A 79 9.43 7.46 -6.54
CA ARG A 79 9.86 6.24 -5.85
C ARG A 79 8.99 5.02 -6.15
N LEU A 80 7.82 5.23 -6.76
CA LEU A 80 6.88 4.14 -7.03
C LEU A 80 7.52 3.01 -7.86
N VAL A 81 8.11 3.35 -9.00
CA VAL A 81 8.68 2.36 -9.93
C VAL A 81 9.82 1.60 -9.27
N SER A 82 10.74 2.30 -8.59
CA SER A 82 11.85 1.67 -7.88
C SER A 82 11.37 0.75 -6.76
N ARG A 83 10.31 1.15 -6.01
CA ARG A 83 9.74 0.32 -4.95
C ARG A 83 9.12 -0.97 -5.50
N LEU A 84 8.36 -0.86 -6.59
CA LEU A 84 7.75 -2.02 -7.24
C LEU A 84 8.83 -2.96 -7.83
N ALA A 85 9.90 -2.41 -8.40
CA ALA A 85 11.01 -3.20 -8.93
C ALA A 85 11.79 -3.95 -7.83
N ALA A 86 11.90 -3.35 -6.64
CA ALA A 86 12.54 -3.93 -5.46
C ALA A 86 11.62 -4.88 -4.66
N ALA A 87 10.35 -5.03 -5.07
CA ALA A 87 9.42 -5.91 -4.39
C ALA A 87 9.97 -7.35 -4.35
N PRO A 88 9.96 -8.05 -3.19
CA PRO A 88 10.18 -9.48 -3.10
C PRO A 88 9.55 -10.25 -4.26
N LYS A 89 10.42 -10.82 -5.10
CA LYS A 89 10.02 -11.73 -6.17
C LYS A 89 9.89 -13.10 -5.53
N GLY A 90 8.65 -13.50 -5.25
CA GLY A 90 8.36 -14.85 -4.79
C GLY A 90 8.73 -15.90 -5.84
N VAL A 91 8.65 -17.17 -5.47
CA VAL A 91 8.74 -18.28 -6.43
C VAL A 91 7.63 -18.12 -7.47
N ARG A 92 7.99 -18.20 -8.75
CA ARG A 92 7.02 -18.14 -9.83
C ARG A 92 6.12 -19.37 -9.78
N ASP A 93 4.86 -19.17 -9.44
CA ASP A 93 3.81 -20.21 -9.40
C ASP A 93 2.67 -19.83 -10.36
N PRO A 94 2.69 -20.34 -11.61
CA PRO A 94 1.66 -20.03 -12.61
C PRO A 94 0.26 -20.49 -12.21
N VAL A 95 0.14 -21.60 -11.47
CA VAL A 95 -1.16 -22.15 -11.05
C VAL A 95 -1.80 -21.22 -10.03
N ARG A 96 -1.03 -20.81 -9.02
CA ARG A 96 -1.49 -19.84 -8.02
C ARG A 96 -1.78 -18.48 -8.63
N ALA A 97 -0.97 -18.03 -9.60
CA ALA A 97 -1.22 -16.78 -10.32
C ALA A 97 -2.54 -16.82 -11.11
N ALA A 98 -2.82 -17.91 -11.83
CA ALA A 98 -4.08 -18.09 -12.56
C ALA A 98 -5.29 -18.17 -11.62
N ALA A 99 -5.16 -18.83 -10.47
CA ALA A 99 -6.21 -18.87 -9.46
C ALA A 99 -6.55 -17.47 -8.91
N VAL A 100 -5.53 -16.66 -8.62
CA VAL A 100 -5.72 -15.26 -8.19
C VAL A 100 -6.39 -14.44 -9.29
N ALA A 101 -5.92 -14.54 -10.55
CA ALA A 101 -6.51 -13.83 -11.68
C ALA A 101 -8.00 -14.19 -11.87
N GLY A 102 -8.33 -15.49 -11.87
CA GLY A 102 -9.72 -15.93 -11.97
C GLY A 102 -10.60 -15.43 -10.81
N ARG A 103 -10.05 -15.33 -9.60
CA ARG A 103 -10.77 -14.76 -8.45
C ARG A 103 -10.98 -13.25 -8.58
N VAL A 104 -9.98 -12.52 -9.07
CA VAL A 104 -10.09 -11.09 -9.38
C VAL A 104 -11.20 -10.86 -10.39
N ASP A 105 -11.21 -11.61 -11.50
CA ASP A 105 -12.25 -11.50 -12.53
C ASP A 105 -13.64 -11.80 -11.98
N GLN A 106 -13.79 -12.80 -11.11
CA GLN A 106 -15.08 -13.11 -10.49
C GLN A 106 -15.60 -11.98 -9.59
N VAL A 107 -14.71 -11.27 -8.89
CA VAL A 107 -15.12 -10.29 -7.87
C VAL A 107 -15.17 -8.86 -8.41
N LEU A 108 -14.29 -8.48 -9.35
CA LEU A 108 -14.20 -7.13 -9.92
C LEU A 108 -14.96 -6.96 -11.24
N ARG A 109 -15.74 -7.96 -11.65
CA ARG A 109 -16.60 -7.93 -12.85
C ARG A 109 -17.62 -6.78 -12.98
N PRO A 110 -18.05 -6.01 -11.95
CA PRO A 110 -19.02 -4.93 -12.20
C PRO A 110 -18.40 -3.63 -12.78
N TYR A 111 -17.14 -3.62 -13.19
CA TYR A 111 -16.46 -2.43 -13.75
C TYR A 111 -16.07 -2.55 -15.24
N HIS A 112 -16.79 -3.37 -16.02
CA HIS A 112 -16.68 -3.41 -17.49
C HIS A 112 -17.80 -2.62 -18.17
#